data_AF-A0A8X6SPQ3-F1
#
_entry.id   AF-A0A8X6SPQ3-F1
#
_cell.length_a   1.000
_cell.length_b   1.000
_cell.length_c   1.000
_cell.angle_alpha   90.00
_cell.angle_beta   90.00
_cell.angle_gamma   90.00
#
_symmetry.space_group_name_H-M   'P 1'
#
loop_
_entity.id
_entity.type
_entity.pdbx_description
1 polymer ?
#
loop_
_entity_poly.entity_id
_entity_poly.type
_entity_poly.pdbx_seq_one_letter_code
_entity_poly.pdbx_strand_id
1 'polypeptide(L)'
;MKKAAGWIKVDFFKLYDLLESKLMALESLCRPKEKFAEFLEPLVESCLPEAVLRAWERSRSVEDSSQQDSACSLDLLLRFLRNEVQSEKMIKLTCTG
;
A
#
# COMPACT_ATOMS: atom_id res chain seq x y z
N MET A 1 2.67 0.69 34.78
CA MET A 1 1.68 0.15 33.83
C MET A 1 2.19 0.41 32.43
N LYS A 2 2.62 -0.63 31.71
CA LYS A 2 3.17 -0.51 30.35
C LYS A 2 2.00 -0.43 29.37
N LYS A 3 1.80 0.71 28.71
CA LYS A 3 0.97 0.76 27.50
C LYS A 3 1.80 0.15 26.37
N ALA A 4 1.61 -1.14 26.11
CA ALA A 4 2.03 -1.71 24.85
C ALA A 4 1.15 -1.03 23.79
N ALA A 5 1.74 -0.09 23.06
CA ALA A 5 1.12 0.47 21.88
C ALA A 5 0.71 -0.72 21.02
N GLY A 6 -0.60 -0.88 20.84
CA GLY A 6 -1.15 -1.84 19.91
C GLY A 6 -0.73 -1.41 18.52
N TRP A 7 0.48 -1.79 18.11
CA TRP A 7 0.72 -2.09 16.73
C TRP A 7 -0.26 -3.20 16.41
N ILE A 8 -1.42 -2.80 15.88
CA ILE A 8 -2.25 -3.68 15.08
C ILE A 8 -1.22 -4.37 14.19
N LYS A 9 -1.07 -5.67 14.36
CA LYS A 9 -0.12 -6.48 13.60
C LYS A 9 -0.69 -6.50 12.18
N VAL A 10 -0.44 -5.43 11.44
CA VAL A 10 -0.99 -5.24 10.11
C VAL A 10 -0.39 -6.35 9.28
N ASP A 11 -1.24 -7.27 8.84
CA ASP A 11 -0.84 -8.33 7.94
C ASP A 11 -0.76 -7.72 6.53
N PHE A 12 0.39 -7.10 6.24
CA PHE A 12 0.65 -6.42 4.98
C PHE A 12 0.43 -7.35 3.78
N PHE A 13 0.64 -8.66 3.95
CA PHE A 13 0.40 -9.64 2.90
C PHE A 13 -1.09 -9.75 2.59
N LYS A 14 -1.95 -9.89 3.61
CA LYS A 14 -3.41 -9.91 3.42
C LYS A 14 -3.93 -8.60 2.84
N LEU A 15 -3.37 -7.48 3.26
CA LEU A 15 -3.77 -6.16 2.78
C LEU A 15 -3.41 -6.00 1.29
N TYR A 16 -2.19 -6.40 0.91
CA TYR A 16 -1.75 -6.42 -0.48
C TYR A 16 -2.62 -7.35 -1.35
N ASP A 17 -2.80 -8.60 -0.94
CA ASP A 17 -3.57 -9.61 -1.69
C ASP A 17 -5.03 -9.19 -1.89
N LEU A 18 -5.64 -8.63 -0.84
CA LEU A 18 -6.99 -8.08 -0.93
C LEU A 18 -7.05 -6.89 -1.90
N LEU A 19 -6.11 -5.93 -1.78
CA LEU A 19 -6.11 -4.73 -2.61
C LEU A 19 -5.86 -5.07 -4.09
N GLU A 20 -4.88 -5.93 -4.37
CA GLU A 20 -4.55 -6.42 -5.72
C GLU A 20 -5.73 -7.17 -6.34
N SER A 21 -6.37 -8.07 -5.58
CA SER A 21 -7.57 -8.80 -6.04
C SER A 21 -8.72 -7.86 -6.37
N LYS A 22 -8.99 -6.86 -5.52
CA LYS A 22 -10.04 -5.86 -5.75
C LYS A 22 -9.73 -4.97 -6.94
N LEU A 23 -8.49 -4.53 -7.11
CA LEU A 23 -8.06 -3.74 -8.26
C LEU A 23 -8.14 -4.55 -9.55
N MET A 24 -7.70 -5.81 -9.59
CA MET A 24 -7.88 -6.69 -10.74
C MET A 24 -9.35 -6.95 -11.08
N ALA A 25 -10.21 -7.14 -10.08
CA ALA A 25 -11.64 -7.29 -10.31
C ALA A 25 -12.25 -6.01 -10.91
N LEU A 26 -11.85 -4.84 -10.42
CA LEU A 26 -12.26 -3.54 -10.96
C LEU A 26 -11.72 -3.33 -12.38
N GLU A 27 -10.48 -3.70 -12.67
CA GLU A 27 -9.89 -3.68 -14.02
C GLU A 27 -10.63 -4.59 -14.99
N SER A 28 -10.99 -5.80 -14.56
CA SER A 28 -11.80 -6.72 -15.36
C SER A 28 -13.20 -6.18 -15.64
N LEU A 29 -13.70 -5.25 -14.80
CA LEU A 29 -15.01 -4.63 -14.93
C LEU A 29 -14.95 -3.27 -15.66
N CYS A 30 -13.79 -2.62 -15.79
CA CYS A 30 -13.66 -1.23 -16.27
C CYS A 30 -12.63 -1.01 -17.39
N ARG A 31 -13.00 -0.16 -18.36
CA ARG A 31 -12.14 0.54 -19.33
C ARG A 31 -12.28 2.06 -19.08
N PRO A 32 -11.30 2.93 -19.41
CA PRO A 32 -9.88 2.95 -19.03
C PRO A 32 -9.68 3.43 -17.57
N LYS A 33 -8.59 2.99 -16.93
CA LYS A 33 -8.22 3.26 -15.52
C LYS A 33 -8.20 4.74 -15.11
N GLU A 34 -7.92 5.64 -16.06
CA GLU A 34 -7.70 7.07 -15.80
C GLU A 34 -8.91 7.78 -15.17
N LYS A 35 -10.15 7.40 -15.50
CA LYS A 35 -11.34 8.12 -14.99
C LYS A 35 -11.74 7.72 -13.57
N PHE A 36 -11.31 6.55 -13.11
CA PHE A 36 -11.69 6.03 -11.80
C PHE A 36 -10.54 6.10 -10.79
N ALA A 37 -9.30 6.23 -11.25
CA ALA A 37 -8.13 6.44 -10.40
C ALA A 37 -8.37 7.56 -9.37
N GLU A 38 -8.86 8.72 -9.82
CA GLU A 38 -9.11 9.89 -8.98
C GLU A 38 -10.15 9.65 -7.88
N PHE A 39 -11.11 8.73 -8.10
CA PHE A 39 -12.15 8.38 -7.13
C PHE A 39 -11.78 7.16 -6.27
N LEU A 40 -11.00 6.24 -6.82
CA LEU A 40 -10.60 5.01 -6.15
C LEU A 40 -9.46 5.27 -5.16
N GLU A 41 -8.56 6.21 -5.44
CA GLU A 41 -7.46 6.53 -4.52
C GLU A 41 -7.94 6.94 -3.12
N PRO A 42 -8.81 7.95 -2.94
CA PRO A 42 -9.29 8.34 -1.62
C PRO A 42 -10.04 7.20 -0.92
N LEU A 43 -10.74 6.36 -1.68
CA LEU A 43 -11.48 5.21 -1.15
C LEU A 43 -10.52 4.14 -0.63
N VAL A 44 -9.50 3.81 -1.41
CA VAL A 44 -8.46 2.83 -1.05
C VAL A 44 -7.68 3.34 0.16
N GLU A 45 -7.24 4.60 0.16
CA GLU A 45 -6.55 5.23 1.28
C GLU A 45 -7.39 5.16 2.56
N SER A 46 -8.70 5.46 2.49
CA SER A 46 -9.59 5.38 3.66
C SER A 46 -9.73 3.96 4.25
N CYS A 47 -9.46 2.92 3.45
CA CYS A 47 -9.50 1.53 3.89
C CYS A 47 -8.18 1.05 4.51
N LEU A 48 -7.11 1.84 4.42
CA LEU A 48 -5.81 1.49 4.99
C LEU A 48 -5.76 1.81 6.49
N PRO A 49 -5.09 0.97 7.29
CA PRO A 49 -4.79 1.33 8.68
C PRO A 49 -3.93 2.59 8.75
N GLU A 50 -4.17 3.44 9.74
CA GLU A 50 -3.48 4.73 9.90
C GLU A 50 -1.95 4.62 9.84
N ALA A 51 -1.38 3.56 10.41
CA ALA A 51 0.06 3.33 10.38
C ALA A 51 0.60 3.10 8.94
N VAL A 52 -0.17 2.40 8.10
CA VAL A 52 0.17 2.15 6.70
C VAL A 52 0.02 3.43 5.89
N LEU A 53 -1.06 4.17 6.11
CA LEU A 53 -1.37 5.43 5.44
C LEU A 53 -0.26 6.46 5.71
N ARG A 54 0.16 6.61 6.98
CA ARG A 54 1.30 7.47 7.36
C ARG A 54 2.62 7.01 6.75
N ALA A 55 2.82 5.70 6.57
CA ALA A 55 4.05 5.19 5.95
C ALA A 55 4.06 5.43 4.44
N TRP A 56 2.92 5.22 3.80
CA TRP A 56 2.68 5.52 2.39
C TRP A 56 2.92 7.00 2.08
N GLU A 57 2.33 7.92 2.85
CA GLU A 57 2.45 9.36 2.60
C GLU A 57 3.90 9.85 2.74
N ARG A 58 4.66 9.29 3.69
CA ARG A 58 6.11 9.53 3.80
C ARG A 58 6.89 9.03 2.59
N SER A 59 6.53 7.87 2.03
CA SER A 59 7.19 7.33 0.83
C SER A 59 6.83 8.10 -0.43
N ARG A 60 5.55 8.49 -0.57
CA ARG A 60 5.05 9.29 -1.70
C ARG A 60 5.70 10.67 -1.77
N SER A 61 5.93 11.33 -0.62
CA SER A 61 6.63 12.62 -0.57
C SER A 61 8.08 12.57 -1.06
N VAL A 62 8.69 11.38 -1.15
CA VAL A 62 10.08 11.20 -1.63
C VAL A 62 10.10 10.91 -3.14
N GLU A 63 9.12 10.14 -3.64
CA GLU A 63 9.01 9.78 -5.06
C GLU A 63 8.48 10.92 -5.96
N ASP A 64 7.76 11.91 -5.40
CA ASP A 64 7.23 13.10 -6.11
C ASP A 64 8.34 13.96 -6.76
N SER A 65 9.60 13.79 -6.33
CA SER A 65 10.73 14.57 -6.81
C SER A 65 11.42 14.03 -8.06
N SER A 66 11.15 12.79 -8.49
CA SER A 66 11.99 12.14 -9.50
C SER A 66 11.30 11.54 -10.72
N GLN A 67 10.01 11.16 -10.72
CA GLN A 67 9.43 10.50 -11.89
C GLN A 67 7.95 10.84 -12.13
N GLN A 68 7.75 11.74 -13.09
CA GLN A 68 6.52 11.95 -13.86
C GLN A 68 6.31 10.77 -14.85
N ASP A 69 6.51 9.53 -14.41
CA ASP A 69 6.47 8.35 -15.29
C ASP A 69 5.14 7.62 -15.16
N SER A 70 4.06 8.18 -15.74
CA SER A 70 2.85 7.47 -16.23
C SER A 70 2.13 6.44 -15.34
N ALA A 71 2.60 6.17 -14.12
CA ALA A 71 2.07 5.20 -13.20
C ALA A 71 0.99 5.86 -12.37
N CYS A 72 -0.16 5.21 -12.27
CA CYS A 72 -1.25 5.68 -11.43
C CYS A 72 -0.80 5.63 -9.96
N SER A 73 -1.28 6.53 -9.08
CA SER A 73 -0.81 6.53 -7.69
C SER A 73 -1.23 5.24 -6.94
N LEU A 74 -2.26 4.54 -7.42
CA LEU A 74 -2.57 3.15 -7.03
C LEU A 74 -1.46 2.13 -7.36
N ASP A 75 -0.80 2.23 -8.51
CA ASP A 75 0.31 1.35 -8.87
C ASP A 75 1.52 1.59 -7.95
N LEU A 76 1.76 2.86 -7.58
CA LEU A 76 2.79 3.22 -6.62
C LEU A 76 2.46 2.69 -5.22
N LEU A 77 1.18 2.74 -4.80
CA LEU A 77 0.73 2.17 -3.53
C LEU A 77 0.91 0.64 -3.47
N LEU A 78 0.56 -0.07 -4.54
CA LEU A 78 0.78 -1.52 -4.63
C LEU A 78 2.28 -1.87 -4.56
N ARG A 79 3.13 -1.11 -5.24
CA ARG A 79 4.59 -1.26 -5.15
C ARG A 79 5.09 -1.03 -3.73
N PHE A 80 4.60 0.00 -3.05
CA PHE A 80 4.94 0.27 -1.65
C PHE A 80 4.55 -0.90 -0.74
N LEU A 81 3.31 -1.38 -0.83
CA LEU A 81 2.84 -2.50 -0.03
C LEU A 81 3.65 -3.77 -0.27
N ARG A 82 4.00 -4.06 -1.53
CA ARG A 82 4.85 -5.19 -1.89
C ARG A 82 6.24 -5.09 -1.24
N ASN A 83 6.83 -3.89 -1.25
CA ASN A 83 8.13 -3.63 -0.62
C ASN A 83 8.05 -3.80 0.90
N GLU A 84 6.95 -3.35 1.53
CA GLU A 84 6.74 -3.50 2.97
C GLU A 84 6.57 -4.97 3.35
N VAL A 85 5.81 -5.76 2.58
CA VAL A 85 5.68 -7.22 2.75
C VAL A 85 7.05 -7.91 2.64
N GLN A 86 7.88 -7.51 1.69
CA GLN A 86 9.22 -8.06 1.52
C GLN A 86 10.15 -7.67 2.67
N SER A 87 10.05 -6.43 3.14
CA SER A 87 10.82 -5.92 4.29
C SER A 87 10.46 -6.65 5.57
N GLU A 88 9.17 -6.88 5.83
CA GLU A 88 8.65 -7.72 6.92
C GLU A 88 9.23 -9.15 6.86
N LYS A 89 9.33 -9.75 5.67
CA LYS A 89 9.94 -11.08 5.49
C LYS A 89 11.45 -11.05 5.78
N MET A 90 12.16 -10.03 5.31
CA MET A 90 13.61 -9.88 5.55
C MET A 90 13.93 -9.66 7.03
N ILE A 91 13.16 -8.83 7.74
CA ILE A 91 13.32 -8.61 9.19
C ILE A 91 13.12 -9.92 9.97
N LYS A 92 12.12 -10.73 9.59
CA LYS A 92 11.91 -12.05 10.22
C LYS A 92 13.09 -13.00 9.99
N LEU A 93 13.73 -12.93 8.83
CA LEU A 93 14.90 -13.74 8.52
C LEU A 93 16.14 -13.31 9.32
N THR A 94 16.37 -12.01 9.49
CA THR A 94 17.57 -11.50 10.19
C THR A 94 17.44 -11.51 11.71
N CYS A 95 16.22 -11.50 12.26
CA CYS A 95 15.98 -11.59 13.71
C CYS A 95 15.85 -13.04 14.22
N THR A 96 15.84 -14.04 13.33
CA THR A 96 15.84 -15.48 13.67
C THR A 96 17.26 -16.07 13.50
N GLY A 97 18.28 -15.29 13.87
CA GLY A 97 19.70 -15.67 13.85
C GLY A 97 20.31 -15.58 15.24
#